data_AF-A0A846QC64-F1
#
_entry.id   AF-A0A846QC64-F1
#
_cell.length_a   1.000
_cell.length_b   1.000
_cell.length_c   1.000
_cell.angle_alpha   90.00
_cell.angle_beta   90.00
_cell.angle_gamma   90.00
#
_symmetry.space_group_name_H-M   'P 1'
#
loop_
_entity.id
_entity.type
_entity.pdbx_description
1 polymer ?
#
loop_
_entity_poly.entity_id
_entity_poly.type
_entity_poly.pdbx_seq_one_letter_code
_entity_poly.pdbx_strand_id
1 'polypeptide(L)'
;MSRDKALGGTVLIICIIVFLLYTYYALVAPAGGVLTFLPAIERYWVTAIPMWLGITILLFIGAWIGWTLLTTPAPEPIESLEEFEEPKEEESKEEEVKG
;
A
#
# COMPACT_ATOMS: atom_id res chain seq x y z
N MET A 1 14.00 10.20 9.82
CA MET A 1 13.04 9.17 9.38
C MET A 1 13.54 8.63 8.06
N SER A 2 13.64 7.30 7.91
CA SER A 2 14.02 6.67 6.65
C SER A 2 13.18 7.24 5.52
N ARG A 3 13.81 7.67 4.43
CA ARG A 3 13.14 8.31 3.29
C ARG A 3 11.98 7.45 2.75
N ASP A 4 12.10 6.14 2.92
CA ASP A 4 11.12 5.11 2.53
C ASP A 4 9.82 5.20 3.35
N LYS A 5 9.91 5.49 4.66
CA LYS A 5 8.73 5.73 5.51
C LYS A 5 8.03 7.04 5.17
N ALA A 6 8.79 8.08 4.81
CA ALA A 6 8.21 9.36 4.38
C ALA A 6 7.45 9.20 3.05
N LEU A 7 7.96 8.38 2.14
CA LEU A 7 7.30 8.06 0.88
C LEU A 7 5.97 7.32 1.12
N GLY A 8 5.99 6.25 1.93
CA GLY A 8 4.79 5.47 2.27
C GLY A 8 3.70 6.32 2.95
N GLY A 9 4.09 7.16 3.92
CA GLY A 9 3.17 8.08 4.58
C GLY A 9 2.57 9.13 3.66
N THR A 10 3.36 9.67 2.73
CA THR A 10 2.87 10.65 1.75
C THR A 10 1.83 10.04 0.81
N VAL A 11 2.10 8.84 0.28
CA VAL A 11 1.16 8.12 -0.59
C VAL A 11 -0.14 7.82 0.15
N LEU A 12 -0.06 7.37 1.40
CA LEU A 12 -1.24 7.11 2.22
C LEU A 12 -2.11 8.36 2.42
N ILE A 13 -1.48 9.50 2.75
CA ILE A 13 -2.20 10.78 2.92
C ILE A 13 -2.87 11.21 1.61
N ILE A 14 -2.16 11.10 0.48
CA ILE A 14 -2.71 11.45 -0.84
C ILE A 14 -3.92 10.56 -1.17
N CYS A 15 -3.82 9.25 -0.95
CA CYS A 15 -4.94 8.33 -1.18
C CYS A 15 -6.17 8.70 -0.35
N ILE A 16 -5.98 9.06 0.93
CA ILE A 16 -7.09 9.50 1.79
C ILE A 16 -7.72 10.79 1.28
N ILE A 17 -6.90 11.80 0.92
CA ILE A 17 -7.41 13.08 0.42
C ILE A 17 -8.19 12.87 -0.88
N VAL A 18 -7.64 12.13 -1.83
CA VAL A 18 -8.30 11.83 -3.10
C VAL A 18 -9.59 11.04 -2.87
N PHE A 19 -9.58 10.07 -1.95
CA PHE A 19 -10.79 9.32 -1.59
C PHE A 19 -11.89 10.22 -1.04
N LEU A 20 -11.57 11.15 -0.14
CA LEU A 20 -12.55 12.07 0.45
C LEU A 20 -13.11 13.03 -0.61
N LEU A 21 -12.24 13.65 -1.41
CA LEU A 21 -12.66 14.55 -2.48
C LEU A 21 -13.51 13.82 -3.53
N TYR A 22 -13.06 12.65 -3.98
CA TYR A 22 -13.76 11.87 -4.98
C TYR A 22 -15.13 11.41 -4.47
N THR A 23 -15.21 10.92 -3.23
CA THR A 23 -16.49 10.54 -2.61
C THR A 23 -17.43 11.74 -2.47
N TYR A 24 -16.90 12.90 -2.08
CA TYR A 24 -17.69 14.12 -1.99
C TYR A 24 -18.27 14.53 -3.35
N TYR A 25 -17.45 14.59 -4.40
CA TYR A 25 -17.93 15.02 -5.72
C TYR A 25 -18.75 13.97 -6.46
N ALA A 26 -18.41 12.69 -6.33
CA ALA A 26 -19.10 11.61 -7.05
C ALA A 26 -20.46 11.27 -6.42
N LEU A 27 -20.58 11.34 -5.10
CA LEU A 27 -21.79 10.92 -4.37
C LEU A 27 -22.45 12.07 -3.61
N VAL A 28 -21.70 12.82 -2.78
CA VAL A 28 -22.32 13.77 -1.83
C VAL A 28 -22.87 15.03 -2.52
N ALA A 29 -22.10 15.65 -3.42
CA ALA A 29 -22.52 16.83 -4.16
C ALA A 29 -23.77 16.58 -5.03
N PRO A 30 -23.83 15.52 -5.86
CA PRO A 30 -25.04 15.22 -6.64
C PRO A 30 -26.22 14.72 -5.79
N ALA A 31 -25.98 14.25 -4.56
CA ALA A 31 -27.05 13.92 -3.61
C ALA A 31 -27.73 15.14 -2.97
N GLY A 32 -27.28 16.37 -3.25
CA GLY A 32 -27.76 17.59 -2.60
C GLY A 32 -26.90 18.04 -1.41
N GLY A 33 -25.71 17.45 -1.23
CA GLY A 33 -24.79 17.76 -0.15
C GLY A 33 -25.02 16.94 1.13
N VAL A 34 -24.16 17.16 2.12
CA VAL A 34 -24.08 16.36 3.37
C VAL A 34 -25.35 16.38 4.23
N LEU A 35 -26.23 17.39 4.08
CA LEU A 35 -27.46 17.50 4.87
C LEU A 35 -28.65 16.71 4.29
N THR A 36 -28.51 16.13 3.10
CA THR A 36 -29.63 15.48 2.39
C THR A 36 -29.65 13.99 2.73
N PHE A 37 -30.69 13.54 3.45
CA PHE A 37 -30.74 12.20 4.04
C PHE A 37 -31.05 11.08 3.02
N LEU A 38 -31.72 11.41 1.90
CA LEU A 38 -32.09 10.46 0.84
C LEU A 38 -31.94 11.13 -0.53
N PRO A 39 -30.92 10.77 -1.34
CA PRO A 39 -30.88 11.21 -2.72
C PRO A 39 -32.02 10.55 -3.51
N ALA A 40 -32.69 11.33 -4.36
CA ALA A 40 -33.59 10.74 -5.35
C ALA A 40 -32.78 9.79 -6.24
N ILE A 41 -33.24 8.55 -6.41
CA ILE A 41 -32.57 7.56 -7.25
C ILE A 41 -32.83 7.93 -8.72
N GLU A 42 -32.01 8.85 -9.21
CA GLU A 42 -31.94 9.24 -10.61
C GLU A 42 -31.02 8.32 -11.41
N ARG A 43 -31.13 8.37 -12.75
CA ARG A 43 -30.31 7.56 -13.68
C ARG A 43 -28.80 7.73 -13.45
N TYR A 44 -28.37 8.87 -12.92
CA TYR A 44 -26.98 9.16 -12.56
C TYR A 44 -26.39 8.10 -11.61
N TRP A 45 -27.16 7.64 -10.62
CA TRP A 45 -26.67 6.72 -9.58
C TRP A 45 -26.33 5.33 -10.12
N VAL A 46 -26.98 4.90 -11.20
CA VAL A 46 -26.73 3.60 -11.84
C VAL A 46 -25.30 3.53 -12.40
N THR A 47 -24.75 4.66 -12.86
CA THR A 47 -23.38 4.74 -13.40
C THR A 47 -22.39 5.23 -12.35
N ALA A 48 -22.79 6.16 -11.49
CA ALA A 48 -21.91 6.75 -10.48
C ALA A 48 -21.45 5.73 -9.43
N ILE A 49 -22.35 4.85 -8.96
CA ILE A 49 -22.02 3.84 -7.93
C ILE A 49 -20.94 2.85 -8.41
N PRO A 50 -21.05 2.17 -9.57
CA PRO A 50 -20.03 1.23 -10.01
C PRO A 50 -18.69 1.92 -10.31
N MET A 51 -18.71 3.14 -10.86
CA MET A 51 -17.47 3.90 -11.10
C MET A 51 -16.83 4.36 -9.79
N TRP A 52 -17.63 4.78 -8.82
CA TRP A 52 -17.14 5.12 -7.49
C TRP A 52 -16.52 3.92 -6.78
N LEU A 53 -17.17 2.76 -6.86
CA LEU A 53 -16.68 1.52 -6.27
C LEU A 53 -15.33 1.11 -6.89
N GLY A 54 -15.21 1.16 -8.21
CA GLY A 54 -13.97 0.82 -8.91
C GLY A 54 -12.78 1.68 -8.49
N ILE A 55 -12.97 3.01 -8.45
CA ILE A 55 -11.91 3.93 -8.02
C ILE A 55 -11.61 3.77 -6.53
N THR A 56 -12.63 3.54 -5.70
CA THR A 56 -12.45 3.29 -4.26
C THR A 56 -11.58 2.06 -4.00
N ILE A 57 -11.80 0.97 -4.74
CA ILE A 57 -10.98 -0.24 -4.65
C ILE A 57 -9.51 0.05 -5.01
N LEU A 58 -9.27 0.81 -6.08
CA LEU A 58 -7.91 1.19 -6.49
C LEU A 58 -7.21 2.05 -5.42
N LEU A 59 -7.93 3.03 -4.87
CA LEU A 59 -7.41 3.88 -3.79
C LEU A 59 -7.16 3.08 -2.51
N PHE A 60 -7.99 2.10 -2.20
CA PHE A 60 -7.81 1.20 -1.06
C PHE A 60 -6.53 0.38 -1.20
N ILE A 61 -6.27 -0.17 -2.40
CA ILE A 61 -5.00 -0.88 -2.67
C ILE A 61 -3.81 0.05 -2.50
N GLY A 62 -3.87 1.28 -3.05
CA GLY A 62 -2.81 2.28 -2.88
C GLY A 62 -2.56 2.68 -1.43
N ALA A 63 -3.63 2.89 -0.65
CA ALA A 63 -3.55 3.19 0.77
C ALA A 63 -2.98 2.01 1.57
N TRP A 64 -3.36 0.78 1.24
CA TRP A 64 -2.81 -0.43 1.85
C TRP A 64 -1.31 -0.56 1.59
N ILE A 65 -0.84 -0.29 0.37
CA ILE A 65 0.59 -0.28 0.04
C ILE A 65 1.32 0.83 0.82
N GLY A 66 0.75 2.03 0.89
CA GLY A 66 1.32 3.12 1.69
C GLY A 66 1.42 2.75 3.17
N TRP A 67 0.43 2.03 3.70
CA TRP A 67 0.41 1.52 5.07
C TRP A 67 1.48 0.44 5.29
N THR A 68 1.61 -0.54 4.39
CA THR A 68 2.60 -1.61 4.56
C THR A 68 4.03 -1.05 4.55
N LEU A 69 4.34 -0.08 3.69
CA LEU A 69 5.65 0.60 3.63
C LEU A 69 6.01 1.37 4.91
N LEU A 70 5.02 1.90 5.64
CA LEU A 70 5.23 2.52 6.95
C LEU A 70 5.58 1.48 8.02
N THR A 71 4.96 0.30 7.91
CA THR A 71 5.06 -0.78 8.91
C THR A 71 6.21 -1.75 8.67
N THR A 72 6.81 -1.79 7.49
CA THR A 72 8.04 -2.56 7.22
C THR A 72 9.27 -1.80 7.74
N PRO A 73 9.98 -2.29 8.78
CA PRO A 73 11.31 -1.78 9.10
C PRO A 73 12.24 -2.10 7.92
N ALA A 74 13.18 -1.18 7.64
CA ALA A 74 14.15 -1.40 6.57
C ALA A 74 14.82 -2.77 6.79
N PRO A 75 14.87 -3.64 5.76
CA PRO A 75 15.49 -4.96 5.90
C PRO A 75 16.88 -4.76 6.49
N GLU A 76 17.16 -5.50 7.55
CA GLU A 76 18.46 -5.44 8.22
C GLU A 76 19.56 -5.70 7.18
N PRO A 77 20.65 -4.93 7.19
CA PRO A 77 21.75 -5.12 6.24
C PRO A 77 22.33 -6.51 6.47
N ILE A 78 22.21 -7.39 5.47
CA ILE A 78 23.06 -8.49 4.97
C ILE A 78 24.03 -9.25 5.92
N GLU A 79 24.36 -8.80 7.13
CA GLU A 79 25.12 -9.53 8.17
C GLU A 79 24.45 -10.87 8.51
N SER A 80 23.13 -10.99 8.42
CA SER A 80 22.41 -12.26 8.63
C SER A 80 22.47 -13.22 7.44
N LEU A 81 23.03 -12.83 6.29
CA LEU A 81 23.30 -13.73 5.17
C LEU A 81 24.77 -14.18 5.15
N GLU A 82 25.70 -13.35 5.62
CA GLU A 82 27.12 -13.72 5.78
C GLU A 82 27.31 -14.81 6.85
N GLU A 83 26.53 -14.80 7.94
CA GLU A 83 26.61 -15.84 8.97
C GLU A 83 26.11 -17.24 8.52
N PHE A 84 25.40 -17.34 7.38
CA PHE A 84 25.02 -18.63 6.77
C PHE A 84 26.00 -19.14 5.71
N GLU A 85 26.97 -18.33 5.27
CA GLU A 85 27.94 -18.73 4.23
C GLU A 85 29.24 -19.32 4.79
N GLU A 86 29.57 -19.11 6.07
CA GLU A 86 30.87 -19.55 6.62
C GLU A 86 31.04 -21.04 7.03
N PRO A 87 30.04 -21.95 7.15
CA PRO A 87 30.34 -23.32 7.57
C PRO A 87 30.76 -24.28 6.44
N LYS A 88 30.91 -23.83 5.18
CA LYS A 88 31.14 -24.73 4.03
C LYS A 88 32.56 -24.80 3.46
N GLU A 89 33.47 -23.88 3.82
CA GLU A 89 34.81 -23.85 3.20
C GLU A 89 35.86 -24.71 3.92
N GLU A 90 35.65 -25.12 5.18
CA GLU A 90 36.66 -25.91 5.92
C GLU A 90 36.65 -27.40 5.58
N GLU A 91 35.52 -27.98 5.13
CA GLU A 91 35.43 -29.43 4.87
C GLU A 91 36.15 -29.87 3.57
N SER A 92 36.40 -28.96 2.61
CA SER A 92 37.00 -29.34 1.32
C SER A 92 38.53 -29.45 1.32
N LYS A 93 39.22 -28.96 2.37
CA LYS A 93 40.70 -28.99 2.43
C LYS A 93 41.28 -30.21 3.16
N GLU A 94 40.47 -30.96 3.90
CA GLU A 94 40.99 -32.12 4.66
C GLU A 94 40.94 -33.44 3.86
N GLU A 95 40.14 -33.52 2.80
CA GLU A 95 40.06 -34.71 1.91
C GLU A 95 41.20 -34.78 0.87
N GLU A 96 41.82 -33.67 0.47
CA GLU A 96 42.88 -33.67 -0.56
C GLU A 96 44.28 -34.09 -0.06
N VAL A 97 44.49 -34.20 1.27
CA VAL A 97 45.81 -34.48 1.86
C VAL A 97 46.05 -35.98 2.15
N LYS A 98 45.05 -36.85 1.91
CA LYS A 98 45.15 -38.31 2.21
C LYS A 98 45.01 -39.25 0.99
N GLY A 99 45.04 -38.73 -0.24
CA GLY A 99 44.99 -39.52 -1.49
C GLY A 99 46.36 -39.95 -2.00
#